data_AF-V2TH86-F1
#
_entry.id   AF-V2TH86-F1
#
_cell.length_a   1.000
_cell.length_b   1.000
_cell.length_c   1.000
_cell.angle_alpha   90.00
_cell.angle_beta   90.00
_cell.angle_gamma   90.00
#
_symmetry.space_group_name_H-M   'P 1'
#
loop_
_entity.id
_entity.type
_entity.pdbx_description
1 polymer ?
#
loop_
_entity_poly.entity_id
_entity_poly.type
_entity_poly.pdbx_seq_one_letter_code
_entity_poly.pdbx_strand_id
1 'polypeptide(L)'
;MTQSTQPALFQWLSKISYVLLFLLLIHAAYIAIIGGAVKFILFSFITLLILITSKFQHIFYKVILGILSLGSAFYLLMYKHDSVLPLGLVIAYIVGFFFINSSYRIKLRTMAFLGLFIIIGFYQFSYFQNLKSHYAQYKTTETWQKYGAL
;
A
#
# COMPACT_ATOMS: atom_id res chain seq x y z
N MET A 1 19.70 30.37 -6.75
CA MET A 1 19.01 29.21 -6.15
C MET A 1 17.56 29.57 -5.92
N THR A 2 16.67 29.27 -6.87
CA THR A 2 15.23 29.50 -6.70
C THR A 2 14.66 28.38 -5.83
N GLN A 3 14.43 28.67 -4.55
CA GLN A 3 13.58 27.82 -3.71
C GLN A 3 12.20 27.84 -4.35
N SER A 4 11.83 26.77 -5.06
CA SER A 4 10.47 26.61 -5.53
C SER A 4 9.57 26.43 -4.31
N THR A 5 8.90 27.52 -3.92
CA THR A 5 7.86 27.51 -2.91
C THR A 5 6.79 26.50 -3.33
N GLN A 6 6.78 25.35 -2.67
CA GLN A 6 5.81 24.30 -2.95
C GLN A 6 4.39 24.78 -2.64
N PRO A 7 3.38 24.39 -3.43
CA PRO A 7 2.00 24.73 -3.12
C PRO A 7 1.59 24.06 -1.80
N ALA A 8 1.00 24.82 -0.88
CA ALA A 8 0.56 24.34 0.44
C ALA A 8 -0.29 23.06 0.38
N LEU A 9 -1.11 22.93 -0.68
CA LEU A 9 -1.93 21.75 -0.97
C LEU A 9 -1.11 20.44 -1.00
N PHE A 10 0.03 20.40 -1.70
CA PHE A 10 0.81 19.18 -1.85
C PHE A 10 1.55 18.79 -0.57
N GLN A 11 1.92 19.76 0.26
CA GLN A 11 2.47 19.50 1.59
C GLN A 11 1.42 18.88 2.51
N TRP A 12 0.19 19.38 2.46
CA TRP A 12 -0.93 18.82 3.20
C TRP A 12 -1.30 17.40 2.72
N LEU A 13 -1.42 17.20 1.41
CA LEU A 13 -1.68 15.88 0.81
C LEU A 13 -0.60 14.86 1.18
N SER A 14 0.67 15.26 1.17
CA SER A 14 1.77 14.36 1.58
C SER A 14 1.69 13.95 3.05
N LYS A 15 1.12 14.76 3.95
CA LYS A 15 0.88 14.38 5.34
C LYS A 15 -0.28 13.39 5.44
N ILE A 16 -1.35 13.64 4.68
CA ILE A 16 -2.51 12.75 4.60
C ILE A 16 -2.16 11.38 4.04
N SER A 17 -1.20 11.28 3.11
CA SER A 17 -0.74 9.98 2.60
C SER A 17 -0.32 9.02 3.72
N TYR A 18 0.28 9.51 4.81
CA TYR A 18 0.63 8.67 5.96
C TYR A 18 -0.60 8.17 6.72
N VAL A 19 -1.59 9.04 6.91
CA VAL A 19 -2.85 8.67 7.58
C VAL A 19 -3.62 7.65 6.75
N LEU A 20 -3.74 7.89 5.44
CA LEU A 20 -4.38 6.95 4.51
C LEU A 20 -3.67 5.60 4.52
N LEU A 21 -2.34 5.60 4.51
CA LEU A 21 -1.59 4.34 4.56
C LEU A 21 -1.77 3.61 5.90
N PHE A 22 -1.84 4.33 7.01
CA PHE A 22 -2.14 3.75 8.32
C PHE A 22 -3.52 3.09 8.35
N LEU A 23 -4.54 3.75 7.77
CA LEU A 23 -5.88 3.18 7.62
C LEU A 23 -5.86 1.91 6.74
N LEU A 24 -5.11 1.93 5.64
CA LEU A 24 -4.96 0.78 4.74
C LEU A 24 -4.31 -0.41 5.48
N LEU A 25 -3.39 -0.14 6.40
CA LEU A 25 -2.71 -1.14 7.21
C LEU A 25 -3.63 -1.73 8.29
N ILE A 26 -4.44 -0.89 8.96
CA ILE A 26 -5.48 -1.36 9.88
C ILE A 26 -6.48 -2.26 9.15
N HIS A 27 -6.96 -1.83 7.98
CA HIS A 27 -7.92 -2.62 7.20
C HIS A 27 -7.32 -3.95 6.73
N ALA A 28 -6.06 -3.95 6.29
CA ALA A 28 -5.33 -5.18 5.98
C ALA A 28 -5.15 -6.11 7.19
N ALA A 29 -4.85 -5.54 8.36
CA ALA A 29 -4.71 -6.29 9.61
C ALA A 29 -6.04 -6.94 10.01
N TYR A 30 -7.13 -6.19 9.91
CA TYR A 30 -8.48 -6.69 10.15
C TYR A 30 -8.83 -7.85 9.21
N ILE A 31 -8.58 -7.71 7.91
CA ILE A 31 -8.78 -8.79 6.92
C ILE A 31 -7.99 -10.04 7.30
N ALA A 32 -6.75 -9.92 7.77
CA ALA A 32 -5.96 -11.09 8.15
C ALA A 32 -6.46 -11.76 9.43
N ILE A 33 -6.91 -10.98 10.43
CA ILE A 33 -7.44 -11.50 11.70
C ILE A 33 -8.67 -12.38 11.47
N ILE A 34 -9.53 -12.01 10.53
CA ILE A 34 -10.75 -12.77 10.18
C ILE A 34 -10.48 -13.95 9.22
N GLY A 35 -9.22 -14.36 9.04
CA GLY A 35 -8.84 -15.50 8.17
C GLY A 35 -8.58 -15.14 6.71
N GLY A 36 -8.55 -13.85 6.37
CA GLY A 36 -8.24 -13.37 5.03
C GLY A 36 -6.75 -13.32 4.70
N ALA A 37 -6.43 -12.90 3.48
CA ALA A 37 -5.07 -12.97 2.96
C ALA A 37 -4.11 -11.96 3.61
N VAL A 38 -3.09 -12.48 4.30
CA VAL A 38 -1.97 -11.73 4.92
C VAL A 38 -1.19 -10.85 3.91
N LYS A 39 -1.27 -11.16 2.60
CA LYS A 39 -0.62 -10.40 1.53
C LYS A 39 -0.91 -8.90 1.57
N PHE A 40 -2.10 -8.50 2.02
CA PHE A 40 -2.47 -7.08 2.13
C PHE A 40 -1.70 -6.34 3.21
N ILE A 41 -1.36 -7.00 4.31
CA ILE A 41 -0.53 -6.42 5.37
C ILE A 41 0.86 -6.14 4.78
N LEU A 42 1.41 -7.12 4.09
CA LEU A 42 2.74 -7.03 3.50
C LEU A 42 2.82 -5.92 2.43
N PHE A 43 1.80 -5.76 1.58
CA PHE A 43 1.71 -4.63 0.65
C PHE A 43 1.66 -3.27 1.34
N SER A 44 0.91 -3.18 2.45
CA SER A 44 0.81 -1.96 3.23
C SER A 44 2.17 -1.59 3.85
N PHE A 45 2.90 -2.58 4.37
CA PHE A 45 4.26 -2.41 4.90
C PHE A 45 5.29 -2.03 3.84
N ILE A 46 5.29 -2.67 2.67
CA ILE A 46 6.18 -2.32 1.56
C ILE A 46 5.91 -0.87 1.12
N THR A 47 4.64 -0.48 0.99
CA THR A 47 4.24 0.89 0.63
C THR A 47 4.71 1.90 1.70
N LEU A 48 4.59 1.55 2.99
CA LEU A 48 5.10 2.37 4.10
C LEU A 48 6.61 2.56 4.01
N LEU A 49 7.35 1.46 3.80
CA LEU A 49 8.80 1.48 3.68
C LEU A 49 9.24 2.38 2.53
N ILE A 50 8.59 2.31 1.36
CA ILE A 50 8.89 3.20 0.23
C ILE A 50 8.64 4.67 0.61
N LEU A 51 7.50 4.95 1.25
CA LEU A 51 7.13 6.31 1.66
C LEU A 51 8.10 6.89 2.70
N ILE A 52 8.58 6.08 3.66
CA ILE A 52 9.60 6.48 4.64
C ILE A 52 10.95 6.66 3.95
N THR A 53 11.36 5.70 3.13
CA THR A 53 12.60 5.71 2.36
C THR A 53 12.73 6.99 1.55
N SER A 54 11.60 7.46 1.03
CA SER A 54 11.53 8.65 0.21
C SER A 54 11.99 9.95 0.89
N LYS A 55 12.00 9.97 2.23
CA LYS A 55 12.42 11.12 3.03
C LYS A 55 13.91 11.17 3.30
N PHE A 56 14.65 10.06 3.15
CA PHE A 56 16.09 10.12 3.31
C PHE A 56 16.72 11.02 2.25
N GLN A 57 17.75 11.76 2.62
CA GLN A 57 18.50 12.58 1.65
C GLN A 57 19.59 11.76 0.95
N HIS A 58 20.19 10.80 1.67
CA HIS A 58 21.26 9.96 1.15
C HIS A 58 20.76 8.94 0.13
N ILE A 59 21.43 8.92 -1.03
CA ILE A 59 21.13 8.02 -2.16
C ILE A 59 21.30 6.55 -1.79
N PHE A 60 22.27 6.22 -0.93
CA PHE A 60 22.60 4.86 -0.53
C PHE A 60 21.43 4.15 0.17
N TYR A 61 20.83 4.79 1.18
CA TYR A 61 19.66 4.24 1.87
C TYR A 61 18.47 4.09 0.95
N LYS A 62 18.29 5.02 0.00
CA LYS A 62 17.25 4.88 -1.01
C LYS A 62 17.49 3.61 -1.81
N VAL A 63 18.67 3.44 -2.40
CA VAL A 63 18.95 2.30 -3.28
C VAL A 63 18.77 0.97 -2.55
N ILE A 64 19.31 0.84 -1.33
CA ILE A 64 19.17 -0.39 -0.53
C ILE A 64 17.70 -0.71 -0.24
N LEU A 65 16.95 0.25 0.28
CA LEU A 65 15.54 0.04 0.62
C LEU A 65 14.68 -0.15 -0.64
N GLY A 66 15.08 0.47 -1.76
CA GLY A 66 14.50 0.25 -3.08
C GLY A 66 14.66 -1.19 -3.54
N ILE A 67 15.89 -1.73 -3.51
CA ILE A 67 16.18 -3.12 -3.87
C ILE A 67 15.43 -4.08 -2.95
N LEU A 68 15.41 -3.82 -1.64
CA LEU A 68 14.64 -4.61 -0.67
C LEU A 68 13.15 -4.61 -1.00
N SER A 69 12.56 -3.44 -1.23
CA SER A 69 11.13 -3.32 -1.57
C SER A 69 10.78 -3.99 -2.90
N LEU A 70 11.66 -3.88 -3.90
CA LEU A 70 11.50 -4.52 -5.20
C LEU A 70 11.61 -6.05 -5.08
N GLY A 71 12.60 -6.53 -4.34
CA GLY A 71 12.80 -7.95 -4.08
C GLY A 71 11.63 -8.57 -3.32
N SER A 72 11.10 -7.89 -2.30
CA SER A 72 9.90 -8.35 -1.58
C SER A 72 8.65 -8.38 -2.48
N ALA A 73 8.48 -7.38 -3.35
CA ALA A 73 7.38 -7.39 -4.31
C ALA A 73 7.54 -8.54 -5.32
N PHE A 74 8.73 -8.73 -5.88
CA PHE A 74 9.01 -9.80 -6.84
C PHE A 74 8.82 -11.20 -6.23
N TYR A 75 9.29 -11.41 -5.00
CA TYR A 75 9.06 -12.65 -4.26
C TYR A 75 7.56 -12.96 -4.14
N LEU A 76 6.74 -11.95 -3.82
CA LEU A 76 5.29 -12.13 -3.73
C LEU A 76 4.64 -12.44 -5.09
N LEU A 77 5.18 -11.89 -6.18
CA LEU A 77 4.69 -12.17 -7.54
C LEU A 77 4.91 -13.64 -7.89
N MET A 78 6.08 -14.18 -7.53
CA MET A 78 6.46 -15.56 -7.81
C MET A 78 5.73 -16.56 -6.91
N TYR A 79 5.40 -16.19 -5.68
CA TYR A 79 4.80 -17.12 -4.71
C TYR A 79 3.27 -17.19 -4.78
N LYS A 80 2.57 -16.17 -5.30
CA LYS A 80 1.10 -16.14 -5.36
C LYS A 80 0.59 -15.42 -6.63
N HIS A 81 0.07 -16.19 -7.58
CA HIS A 81 -0.45 -15.71 -8.87
C HIS A 81 -1.76 -14.91 -8.79
N ASP A 82 -2.51 -14.95 -7.68
CA ASP A 82 -3.86 -14.35 -7.64
C ASP A 82 -3.89 -12.81 -7.54
N SER A 83 -2.74 -12.15 -7.38
CA SER A 83 -2.68 -10.70 -7.12
C SER A 83 -1.59 -9.96 -7.90
N VAL A 84 -1.46 -10.29 -9.18
CA VAL A 84 -0.47 -9.68 -10.10
C VAL A 84 -0.68 -8.17 -10.28
N LEU A 85 -1.94 -7.70 -10.31
CA LEU A 85 -2.28 -6.31 -10.63
C LEU A 85 -1.88 -5.30 -9.53
N PRO A 86 -2.32 -5.47 -8.25
CA PRO A 86 -1.92 -4.56 -7.17
C PRO A 86 -0.40 -4.56 -6.95
N LEU A 87 0.21 -5.72 -7.15
CA LEU A 87 1.64 -5.93 -6.95
C LEU A 87 2.46 -5.30 -8.08
N GLY A 88 2.03 -5.44 -9.34
CA GLY A 88 2.64 -4.76 -10.49
C GLY A 88 2.58 -3.24 -10.37
N LEU A 89 1.51 -2.69 -9.78
CA LEU A 89 1.39 -1.26 -9.53
C LEU A 89 2.33 -0.79 -8.41
N VAL A 90 2.50 -1.58 -7.34
CA VAL A 90 3.50 -1.29 -6.28
C VAL A 90 4.90 -1.28 -6.88
N ILE A 91 5.23 -2.24 -7.75
CA ILE A 91 6.51 -2.28 -8.47
C ILE A 91 6.66 -1.06 -9.37
N ALA A 92 5.65 -0.70 -10.15
CA ALA A 92 5.68 0.48 -11.02
C ALA A 92 5.88 1.78 -10.22
N TYR A 93 5.29 1.87 -9.03
CA TYR A 93 5.51 2.97 -8.11
C TYR A 93 6.92 2.99 -7.53
N ILE A 94 7.49 1.84 -7.15
CA ILE A 94 8.91 1.73 -6.73
C ILE A 94 9.80 2.24 -7.86
N VAL A 95 9.64 1.71 -9.07
CA VAL A 95 10.46 2.09 -10.22
C VAL A 95 10.29 3.59 -10.51
N GLY A 96 9.07 4.11 -10.62
CA GLY A 96 8.83 5.54 -10.82
C GLY A 96 9.41 6.41 -9.70
N PHE A 97 9.40 5.92 -8.46
CA PHE A 97 9.95 6.62 -7.30
C PHE A 97 11.48 6.80 -7.40
N PHE A 98 12.20 5.80 -7.92
CA PHE A 98 13.66 5.83 -8.06
C PHE A 98 14.15 6.57 -9.30
N PHE A 99 13.42 6.50 -10.41
CA PHE A 99 13.89 7.00 -11.72
C PHE A 99 13.45 8.43 -12.08
N ILE A 100 12.51 9.06 -11.35
CA ILE A 100 11.97 10.39 -11.71
C ILE A 100 12.79 11.58 -11.13
N ASN A 101 13.04 12.57 -12.00
CA ASN A 101 13.85 13.78 -11.81
C ASN A 101 13.37 14.70 -10.65
N SER A 102 14.31 15.39 -9.99
CA SER A 102 14.14 15.96 -8.64
C SER A 102 13.07 17.04 -8.47
N SER A 103 12.87 17.88 -9.48
CA SER A 103 11.94 19.02 -9.41
C SER A 103 10.46 18.63 -9.36
N TYR A 104 10.09 17.46 -9.89
CA TYR A 104 8.68 17.01 -9.93
C TYR A 104 8.37 15.89 -8.94
N ARG A 105 9.36 15.47 -8.15
CA ARG A 105 9.28 14.26 -7.30
C ARG A 105 8.09 14.26 -6.36
N ILE A 106 7.76 15.36 -5.69
CA ILE A 106 6.73 15.35 -4.64
C ILE A 106 5.30 15.33 -5.21
N LYS A 107 5.02 16.08 -6.27
CA LYS A 107 3.68 16.12 -6.87
C LYS A 107 3.32 14.78 -7.51
N LEU A 108 4.19 14.26 -8.38
CA LEU A 108 4.00 12.98 -9.04
C LEU A 108 3.94 11.83 -8.02
N ARG A 109 4.81 11.82 -7.01
CA ARG A 109 4.78 10.81 -5.94
C ARG A 109 3.46 10.83 -5.19
N THR A 110 2.96 12.01 -4.82
CA THR A 110 1.70 12.12 -4.06
C THR A 110 0.52 11.65 -4.90
N MET A 111 0.48 12.01 -6.19
CA MET A 111 -0.56 11.54 -7.12
C MET A 111 -0.48 10.03 -7.35
N ALA A 112 0.72 9.49 -7.59
CA ALA A 112 0.92 8.06 -7.79
C ALA A 112 0.60 7.25 -6.53
N PHE A 113 0.94 7.77 -5.34
CA PHE A 113 0.53 7.19 -4.07
C PHE A 113 -1.00 7.16 -3.93
N LEU A 114 -1.68 8.26 -4.23
CA LEU A 114 -3.15 8.32 -4.14
C LEU A 114 -3.80 7.33 -5.11
N GLY A 115 -3.29 7.22 -6.34
CA GLY A 115 -3.75 6.22 -7.30
C GLY A 115 -3.55 4.80 -6.77
N LEU A 116 -2.38 4.48 -6.23
CA LEU A 116 -2.10 3.20 -5.59
C LEU A 116 -3.05 2.92 -4.42
N PHE A 117 -3.24 3.90 -3.54
CA PHE A 117 -4.11 3.79 -2.38
C PHE A 117 -5.53 3.42 -2.80
N ILE A 118 -6.08 4.10 -3.81
CA ILE A 118 -7.42 3.81 -4.34
C ILE A 118 -7.49 2.38 -4.89
N ILE A 119 -6.52 1.97 -5.71
CA ILE A 119 -6.55 0.65 -6.35
C ILE A 119 -6.40 -0.47 -5.32
N ILE A 120 -5.44 -0.34 -4.39
CA ILE A 120 -5.24 -1.33 -3.32
C ILE A 120 -6.44 -1.35 -2.38
N GLY A 121 -6.97 -0.18 -2.02
CA GLY A 121 -8.16 -0.07 -1.17
C GLY A 121 -9.38 -0.72 -1.79
N PHE A 122 -9.62 -0.50 -3.09
CA PHE A 122 -10.71 -1.15 -3.81
C PHE A 122 -10.54 -2.67 -3.84
N TYR A 123 -9.32 -3.16 -4.07
CA TYR A 123 -9.05 -4.59 -4.10
C TYR A 123 -9.18 -5.23 -2.71
N GLN A 124 -8.72 -4.57 -1.64
CA GLN A 124 -8.95 -5.00 -0.26
C GLN A 124 -10.45 -5.05 0.05
N PHE A 125 -11.22 -4.03 -0.35
CA PHE A 125 -12.66 -3.97 -0.13
C PHE A 125 -13.40 -5.09 -0.87
N SER A 126 -13.11 -5.29 -2.16
CA SER A 126 -13.71 -6.37 -2.95
C SER A 126 -13.38 -7.74 -2.36
N TYR A 127 -12.13 -7.98 -1.98
CA TYR A 127 -11.71 -9.21 -1.32
C TYR A 127 -12.44 -9.42 0.02
N PHE A 128 -12.61 -8.36 0.80
CA PHE A 128 -13.34 -8.41 2.06
C PHE A 128 -14.83 -8.74 1.85
N GLN A 129 -15.49 -8.16 0.84
CA GLN A 129 -16.89 -8.51 0.51
C GLN A 129 -17.03 -9.98 0.11
N ASN A 130 -16.07 -10.51 -0.66
CA ASN A 130 -16.06 -11.91 -1.02
C ASN A 130 -15.86 -12.83 0.19
N LEU A 131 -14.97 -12.47 1.11
CA LEU A 131 -14.83 -13.17 2.40
C LEU A 131 -16.13 -13.14 3.19
N LYS A 132 -16.77 -11.97 3.29
CA LYS A 132 -18.09 -11.83 3.93
C LYS A 132 -19.11 -12.78 3.35
N SER A 133 -19.26 -12.77 2.03
CA SER A 133 -20.19 -13.66 1.33
C SER A 133 -19.85 -15.14 1.55
N HIS A 134 -18.58 -15.50 1.54
CA HIS A 134 -18.15 -16.89 1.73
C HIS A 134 -18.53 -17.39 3.12
N TYR A 135 -18.20 -16.61 4.16
CA TYR A 135 -18.46 -17.07 5.52
C TYR A 135 -19.91 -16.91 5.98
N ALA A 136 -20.71 -16.04 5.33
CA ALA A 136 -22.15 -15.93 5.58
C ALA A 136 -22.92 -17.22 5.22
N GLN A 137 -22.33 -18.08 4.38
CA GLN A 137 -22.92 -19.38 4.04
C GLN A 137 -22.81 -20.41 5.18
N TYR A 138 -21.89 -20.22 6.13
CA TYR A 138 -21.75 -21.12 7.27
C TYR A 138 -22.69 -20.68 8.40
N LYS A 139 -23.69 -21.49 8.71
CA LYS A 139 -24.50 -21.33 9.93
C LYS A 139 -23.68 -21.80 11.13
N THR A 140 -23.01 -20.88 11.81
CA THR A 140 -22.36 -21.16 13.09
C THR A 140 -23.10 -20.44 14.23
N THR A 141 -23.09 -21.04 15.42
CA THR A 141 -23.63 -20.45 16.65
C THR A 141 -22.63 -19.51 17.34
N GLU A 142 -21.46 -19.33 16.74
CA GLU A 142 -20.31 -18.63 17.29
C GLU A 142 -20.52 -17.11 17.25
N THR A 143 -20.31 -16.45 18.39
CA THR A 143 -20.60 -15.03 18.58
C THR A 143 -19.66 -14.11 17.79
N TRP A 144 -18.42 -14.53 17.54
CA TRP A 144 -17.46 -13.75 16.72
C TRP A 144 -17.93 -13.66 15.26
N GLN A 145 -18.59 -14.69 14.75
CA GLN A 145 -19.15 -14.71 13.39
C GLN A 145 -20.46 -13.90 13.31
N LYS A 146 -21.20 -13.78 14.43
CA LYS A 146 -22.46 -13.05 14.55
C LYS A 146 -22.31 -11.53 14.79
N TYR A 147 -21.22 -11.10 15.45
CA TYR A 147 -21.08 -9.72 15.93
C TYR A 147 -19.80 -8.99 15.49
N GLY A 148 -18.80 -9.66 14.90
CA GLY A 148 -17.49 -9.01 14.79
C GLY A 148 -16.53 -9.44 13.68
N ALA A 149 -16.76 -10.53 12.95
CA ALA A 149 -15.83 -10.98 11.90
C ALA A 149 -16.39 -10.84 10.47
N LEU A 150 -17.71 -10.67 10.31
CA LEU A 150 -18.43 -10.62 9.02
C LEU A 150 -19.62 -9.67 9.08
#